data_AF-A0A522W1Z0-F1
#
_entry.id   AF-A0A522W1Z0-F1
#
_cell.length_a   1.000
_cell.length_b   1.000
_cell.length_c   1.000
_cell.angle_alpha   90.00
_cell.angle_beta   90.00
_cell.angle_gamma   90.00
#
_symmetry.space_group_name_H-M   'P 1'
#
loop_
_entity.id
_entity.type
_entity.pdbx_description
1 polymer ?
#
loop_
_entity_poly.entity_id
_entity_poly.type
_entity_poly.pdbx_seq_one_letter_code
_entity_poly.pdbx_strand_id
1 'polypeptide(L)'
;MTKTIGTKKIGVMLCGHGSRDVDAVAEFGNLARHLKARLPQYEVESGFLEFATPIIKTGLDALKDKGVGHILAVPGMLFAAGHVKNDLPWEINSFAAENPQLAVDYGRELAIDTKLLQAAAERIAEAEAAGTAGVERQDILLLVVGRGTNDPDANSNIAKVARMLWEGMGFGWAEIGFSGVAAPLVDRALEHCVKLGYKRVIVFPYFLFTGILVKRIYDWTDAAAKAHPGVEFLKAPYLNDHPLVIDSFVERVEEILGGHARMNCQLCKYREQVVGYEASVGAVQAGHHHHVRGIGTDADHGHGHHDHDHDHHGHGHGHHHHHED
;
A
#
# COMPACT_ATOMS: atom_id res chain seq x y z
N MET A 1 -21.91 -38.36 -2.93
CA MET A 1 -22.26 -37.60 -4.14
C MET A 1 -21.03 -36.82 -4.58
N THR A 2 -20.29 -37.34 -5.55
CA THR A 2 -19.13 -36.70 -6.16
C THR A 2 -19.66 -35.52 -6.98
N LYS A 3 -19.45 -34.29 -6.50
CA LYS A 3 -19.71 -33.07 -7.28
C LYS A 3 -18.78 -33.13 -8.50
N THR A 4 -19.33 -33.41 -9.67
CA THR A 4 -18.64 -33.19 -10.93
C THR A 4 -18.44 -31.69 -11.08
N ILE A 5 -17.29 -31.18 -10.64
CA ILE A 5 -16.90 -29.79 -10.87
C ILE A 5 -16.53 -29.72 -12.35
N GLY A 6 -17.52 -29.44 -13.22
CA GLY A 6 -17.20 -28.90 -14.54
C GLY A 6 -16.30 -27.69 -14.31
N THR A 7 -15.18 -27.61 -15.05
CA THR A 7 -14.18 -26.55 -14.89
C THR A 7 -14.87 -25.18 -15.03
N LYS A 8 -15.14 -24.54 -13.90
CA LYS A 8 -15.80 -23.23 -13.87
C LYS A 8 -14.86 -22.22 -14.53
N LYS A 9 -15.40 -21.28 -15.31
CA LYS A 9 -14.63 -20.15 -15.84
C LYS A 9 -14.02 -19.39 -14.65
N ILE A 10 -12.70 -19.19 -14.66
CA ILE A 10 -11.95 -18.52 -13.60
C ILE A 10 -11.76 -17.04 -13.96
N GLY A 11 -11.90 -16.18 -12.95
CA GLY A 11 -11.58 -14.75 -13.04
C GLY A 11 -10.69 -14.31 -11.88
N VAL A 12 -9.89 -13.29 -12.10
CA VAL A 12 -9.02 -12.66 -11.10
C VAL A 12 -9.55 -11.27 -10.79
N MET A 13 -9.74 -10.99 -9.52
CA MET A 13 -10.11 -9.68 -9.01
C MET A 13 -8.90 -9.07 -8.29
N LEU A 14 -8.25 -8.07 -8.90
CA LEU A 14 -7.17 -7.34 -8.26
C LEU A 14 -7.74 -6.23 -7.36
N CYS A 15 -7.57 -6.40 -6.05
CA CYS A 15 -8.14 -5.52 -5.03
C CYS A 15 -7.13 -4.43 -4.61
N GLY A 16 -7.26 -3.23 -5.16
CA GLY A 16 -6.46 -2.07 -4.80
C GLY A 16 -6.95 -1.41 -3.52
N HIS A 17 -6.06 -0.69 -2.83
CA HIS A 17 -6.44 0.17 -1.71
C HIS A 17 -7.23 1.39 -2.22
N GLY A 18 -6.65 2.07 -3.21
CA GLY A 18 -7.17 3.30 -3.81
C GLY A 18 -6.51 4.55 -3.24
N SER A 19 -6.57 5.63 -4.02
CA SER A 19 -5.86 6.88 -3.78
C SER A 19 -6.68 8.04 -4.33
N ARG A 20 -6.53 9.21 -3.71
CA ARG A 20 -7.04 10.48 -4.27
C ARG A 20 -6.13 11.06 -5.36
N ASP A 21 -4.92 10.52 -5.48
CA ASP A 21 -3.96 10.93 -6.50
C ASP A 21 -4.23 10.18 -7.81
N VAL A 22 -4.54 10.92 -8.87
CA VAL A 22 -4.89 10.37 -10.19
C VAL A 22 -3.74 9.61 -10.85
N ASP A 23 -2.49 9.99 -10.57
CA ASP A 23 -1.32 9.28 -11.11
C ASP A 23 -1.22 7.90 -10.46
N ALA A 24 -1.49 7.81 -9.15
CA ALA A 24 -1.50 6.54 -8.43
C ALA A 24 -2.62 5.60 -8.92
N VAL A 25 -3.80 6.15 -9.26
CA VAL A 25 -4.90 5.39 -9.87
C VAL A 25 -4.49 4.89 -11.26
N ALA A 26 -3.85 5.72 -12.07
CA ALA A 26 -3.36 5.35 -13.39
C ALA A 26 -2.30 4.24 -13.33
N GLU A 27 -1.32 4.34 -12.41
CA GLU A 27 -0.30 3.31 -12.21
C GLU A 27 -0.90 1.97 -11.76
N PHE A 28 -1.89 1.99 -10.87
CA PHE A 28 -2.62 0.76 -10.50
C PHE A 28 -3.34 0.16 -11.71
N GLY A 29 -3.96 0.98 -12.55
CA GLY A 29 -4.56 0.55 -13.81
C GLY A 29 -3.54 -0.07 -14.78
N ASN A 30 -2.32 0.48 -14.85
CA ASN A 30 -1.23 -0.09 -15.65
C ASN A 30 -0.82 -1.48 -15.13
N LEU A 31 -0.69 -1.62 -13.81
CA LEU A 31 -0.40 -2.90 -13.17
C LEU A 31 -1.49 -3.94 -13.46
N ALA A 32 -2.77 -3.57 -13.39
CA ALA A 32 -3.89 -4.44 -13.76
C ALA A 32 -3.82 -4.88 -15.25
N ARG A 33 -3.47 -3.96 -16.15
CA ARG A 33 -3.27 -4.27 -17.58
C ARG A 33 -2.11 -5.24 -17.79
N HIS A 34 -0.99 -5.05 -17.09
CA HIS A 34 0.16 -5.97 -17.17
C HIS A 34 -0.16 -7.35 -16.61
N LEU A 35 -0.89 -7.42 -15.49
CA LEU A 35 -1.35 -8.69 -14.93
C LEU A 35 -2.27 -9.43 -15.91
N LYS A 36 -3.21 -8.72 -16.54
CA LYS A 36 -4.08 -9.29 -17.58
C LYS A 36 -3.28 -9.84 -18.77
N ALA A 37 -2.21 -9.16 -19.18
CA ALA A 37 -1.34 -9.64 -20.25
C ALA A 37 -0.54 -10.89 -19.85
N ARG A 38 -0.20 -11.06 -18.56
CA ARG A 38 0.46 -12.27 -18.02
C ARG A 38 -0.51 -13.45 -17.84
N LEU A 39 -1.80 -13.17 -17.66
CA LEU A 39 -2.85 -14.16 -17.39
C LEU A 39 -3.94 -14.15 -18.47
N PRO A 40 -3.62 -14.31 -19.77
CA PRO A 40 -4.60 -14.21 -20.85
C PRO A 40 -5.70 -15.28 -20.80
N GLN A 41 -5.47 -16.37 -20.04
CA GLN A 41 -6.43 -17.44 -19.81
C GLN A 41 -7.54 -17.09 -18.81
N TYR A 42 -7.43 -15.98 -18.07
CA TYR A 42 -8.40 -15.56 -17.06
C TYR A 42 -9.02 -14.20 -17.41
N GLU A 43 -10.28 -14.00 -17.02
CA GLU A 43 -10.84 -12.65 -16.96
C GLU A 43 -10.17 -11.92 -15.81
N VAL A 44 -9.60 -10.74 -16.06
CA VAL A 44 -8.98 -9.91 -15.02
C VAL A 44 -9.76 -8.61 -14.90
N GLU A 45 -10.27 -8.36 -13.70
CA GLU A 45 -10.86 -7.09 -13.29
C GLU A 45 -10.07 -6.51 -12.11
N SER A 46 -10.24 -5.21 -11.88
CA SER A 46 -9.58 -4.51 -10.77
C SER A 46 -10.50 -3.45 -10.19
N GLY A 47 -10.30 -3.12 -8.92
CA GLY A 47 -11.09 -2.09 -8.25
C GLY A 47 -10.50 -1.72 -6.91
N PHE A 48 -11.01 -0.65 -6.32
CA PHE A 48 -10.48 -0.05 -5.11
C PHE A 48 -11.38 -0.26 -3.90
N LEU A 49 -10.74 -0.42 -2.74
CA LEU A 49 -11.42 -0.46 -1.45
C LEU A 49 -11.98 0.92 -1.09
N GLU A 50 -11.24 1.99 -1.39
CA GLU A 50 -11.60 3.37 -1.06
C GLU A 50 -11.05 4.41 -2.06
N PHE A 51 -11.51 5.65 -1.94
CA PHE A 51 -11.04 6.86 -2.63
C PHE A 51 -11.17 6.97 -4.15
N ALA A 52 -11.17 5.84 -4.86
CA ALA A 52 -11.16 5.79 -6.31
C ALA A 52 -12.22 4.83 -6.85
N THR A 53 -12.54 4.99 -8.13
CA THR A 53 -13.41 4.10 -8.88
C THR A 53 -12.62 3.40 -10.00
N PRO A 54 -13.04 2.21 -10.45
CA PRO A 54 -14.17 1.41 -9.95
C PRO A 54 -13.92 0.84 -8.55
N ILE A 55 -14.97 0.67 -7.75
CA ILE A 55 -14.86 -0.01 -6.44
C ILE A 55 -14.75 -1.52 -6.63
N ILE A 56 -14.21 -2.24 -5.64
CA ILE A 56 -14.05 -3.70 -5.69
C ILE A 56 -15.34 -4.42 -6.08
N LYS A 57 -16.48 -4.02 -5.49
CA LYS A 57 -17.80 -4.59 -5.83
C LYS A 57 -18.12 -4.49 -7.33
N THR A 58 -17.80 -3.37 -7.99
CA THR A 58 -18.03 -3.19 -9.43
C THR A 58 -17.24 -4.21 -10.25
N GLY A 59 -15.98 -4.46 -9.90
CA GLY A 59 -15.16 -5.48 -10.57
C GLY A 59 -15.67 -6.90 -10.33
N LEU A 60 -16.11 -7.20 -9.11
CA LEU A 60 -16.71 -8.50 -8.78
C LEU A 60 -18.01 -8.77 -9.56
N ASP A 61 -18.89 -7.76 -9.64
CA ASP A 61 -20.12 -7.85 -10.44
C ASP A 61 -19.80 -8.01 -11.94
N ALA A 62 -18.80 -7.29 -12.47
CA ALA A 62 -18.38 -7.45 -13.86
C ALA A 62 -17.85 -8.86 -14.17
N LEU A 63 -17.07 -9.47 -13.27
CA LEU A 63 -16.64 -10.87 -13.42
C LEU A 63 -17.84 -11.82 -13.44
N LYS A 64 -18.79 -11.64 -12.52
CA LYS A 64 -20.04 -12.42 -12.47
C LYS A 64 -20.83 -12.31 -13.77
N ASP A 65 -21.00 -11.10 -14.30
CA ASP A 65 -21.75 -10.83 -15.53
C ASP A 65 -21.09 -11.45 -16.77
N LYS A 66 -19.76 -11.64 -16.75
CA LYS A 66 -18.98 -12.37 -17.75
C LYS A 66 -19.07 -13.90 -17.64
N GLY A 67 -19.90 -14.42 -16.74
CA GLY A 67 -20.10 -15.85 -16.51
C GLY A 67 -18.95 -16.52 -15.76
N VAL A 68 -18.12 -15.76 -15.02
CA VAL A 68 -17.10 -16.33 -14.14
C VAL A 68 -17.79 -17.08 -13.01
N GLY A 69 -17.43 -18.36 -12.82
CA GLY A 69 -17.96 -19.21 -11.76
C GLY A 69 -17.03 -19.37 -10.56
N HIS A 70 -15.76 -18.94 -10.70
CA HIS A 70 -14.73 -18.98 -9.66
C HIS A 70 -13.87 -17.71 -9.73
N ILE A 71 -13.93 -16.89 -8.68
CA ILE A 71 -13.19 -15.63 -8.56
C ILE A 71 -12.02 -15.81 -7.59
N LEU A 72 -10.83 -15.36 -8.01
CA LEU A 72 -9.62 -15.29 -7.21
C LEU A 72 -9.38 -13.83 -6.83
N ALA A 73 -9.69 -13.46 -5.60
CA ALA A 73 -9.50 -12.11 -5.08
C ALA A 73 -8.05 -11.94 -4.58
N VAL A 74 -7.27 -11.10 -5.26
CA VAL A 74 -5.85 -10.89 -5.01
C VAL A 74 -5.63 -9.49 -4.40
N PRO A 75 -5.12 -9.39 -3.16
CA PRO A 75 -4.78 -8.10 -2.56
C PRO A 75 -3.64 -7.39 -3.30
N GLY A 76 -3.91 -6.20 -3.82
CA GLY A 76 -2.94 -5.26 -4.40
C GLY A 76 -2.08 -4.53 -3.36
N MET A 77 -1.56 -5.24 -2.36
CA MET A 77 -0.85 -4.66 -1.21
C MET A 77 0.48 -5.36 -0.94
N LEU A 78 1.46 -4.62 -0.42
CA LEU A 78 2.77 -5.16 -0.02
C LEU A 78 2.68 -5.95 1.29
N PHE A 79 2.05 -5.41 2.33
CA PHE A 79 2.00 -6.04 3.65
C PHE A 79 0.59 -6.11 4.24
N ALA A 80 0.35 -7.15 5.03
CA ALA A 80 -0.92 -7.35 5.71
C ALA A 80 -1.03 -6.50 6.99
N ALA A 81 -1.83 -5.45 6.92
CA ALA A 81 -2.34 -4.71 8.09
C ALA A 81 -3.88 -4.76 8.09
N GLY A 82 -4.54 -3.75 8.67
CA GLY A 82 -6.01 -3.67 8.76
C GLY A 82 -6.74 -4.02 7.46
N HIS A 83 -6.37 -3.42 6.33
CA HIS A 83 -7.08 -3.67 5.07
C HIS A 83 -7.05 -5.14 4.60
N VAL A 84 -5.88 -5.78 4.66
CA VAL A 84 -5.73 -7.17 4.21
C VAL A 84 -6.28 -8.15 5.26
N LYS A 85 -6.14 -7.81 6.56
CA LYS A 85 -6.55 -8.67 7.69
C LYS A 85 -8.04 -8.52 8.04
N ASN A 86 -8.70 -7.45 7.62
CA ASN A 86 -10.06 -7.10 8.04
C ASN A 86 -10.95 -6.62 6.88
N ASP A 87 -10.63 -5.48 6.24
CA ASP A 87 -11.59 -4.80 5.35
C ASP A 87 -11.84 -5.56 4.04
N LEU A 88 -10.78 -6.04 3.38
CA LEU A 88 -10.89 -6.87 2.18
C LEU A 88 -11.59 -8.20 2.46
N PRO A 89 -11.20 -8.99 3.49
CA PRO A 89 -11.94 -10.19 3.86
C PRO A 89 -13.44 -9.92 4.09
N TRP A 90 -13.78 -8.82 4.76
CA TRP A 90 -15.18 -8.45 4.98
C TRP A 90 -15.91 -8.19 3.65
N GLU A 91 -15.31 -7.45 2.72
CA GLU A 91 -15.93 -7.14 1.43
C GLU A 91 -16.09 -8.36 0.53
N ILE A 92 -15.04 -9.19 0.45
CA ILE A 92 -15.05 -10.42 -0.35
C ILE A 92 -16.05 -11.43 0.23
N ASN A 93 -16.09 -11.61 1.56
CA ASN A 93 -17.02 -12.55 2.20
C ASN A 93 -18.47 -12.08 2.08
N SER A 94 -18.73 -10.77 2.14
CA SER A 94 -20.07 -10.22 1.94
C SER A 94 -20.57 -10.49 0.52
N PHE A 95 -19.73 -10.24 -0.49
CA PHE A 95 -20.05 -10.58 -1.88
C PHE A 95 -20.28 -12.09 -2.09
N ALA A 96 -19.44 -12.93 -1.48
CA ALA A 96 -19.59 -14.39 -1.58
C ALA A 96 -20.90 -14.87 -0.94
N ALA A 97 -21.30 -14.29 0.20
CA ALA A 97 -22.55 -14.61 0.89
C ALA A 97 -23.79 -14.23 0.05
N GLU A 98 -23.73 -13.11 -0.68
CA GLU A 98 -24.77 -12.68 -1.62
C GLU A 98 -24.84 -13.54 -2.90
N ASN A 99 -23.79 -14.32 -3.21
CA ASN A 99 -23.66 -15.07 -4.46
C ASN A 99 -23.21 -16.54 -4.21
N PRO A 100 -24.01 -17.37 -3.51
CA PRO A 100 -23.61 -18.71 -3.04
C PRO A 100 -23.27 -19.72 -4.16
N GLN A 101 -23.62 -19.44 -5.41
CA GLN A 101 -23.27 -20.22 -6.58
C GLN A 101 -21.82 -20.01 -7.07
N LEU A 102 -21.22 -18.86 -6.72
CA LEU A 102 -19.86 -18.50 -7.08
C LEU A 102 -18.88 -19.08 -6.06
N ALA A 103 -17.78 -19.64 -6.54
CA ALA A 103 -16.62 -19.86 -5.68
C ALA A 103 -15.83 -18.55 -5.62
N VAL A 104 -15.48 -18.07 -4.43
CA VAL A 104 -14.69 -16.85 -4.25
C VAL A 104 -13.60 -17.17 -3.24
N ASP A 105 -12.36 -17.22 -3.72
CA ASP A 105 -11.19 -17.47 -2.87
C ASP A 105 -10.38 -16.18 -2.71
N TYR A 106 -9.94 -15.93 -1.49
CA TYR A 106 -9.14 -14.76 -1.13
C TYR A 106 -7.68 -15.14 -0.93
N GLY A 107 -6.79 -14.48 -1.67
CA GLY A 107 -5.35 -14.69 -1.57
C GLY A 107 -4.69 -13.91 -0.45
N ARG A 108 -3.42 -14.21 -0.23
CA ARG A 108 -2.54 -13.38 0.60
C ARG A 108 -1.99 -12.20 -0.20
N GLU A 109 -1.57 -11.17 0.53
CA GLU A 109 -0.79 -10.06 -0.01
C GLU A 109 0.58 -10.51 -0.54
N LEU A 110 1.31 -9.60 -1.19
CA LEU A 110 2.61 -9.93 -1.76
C LEU A 110 3.64 -10.38 -0.69
N ALA A 111 3.64 -9.73 0.46
CA ALA A 111 4.52 -9.95 1.60
C ALA A 111 6.02 -9.77 1.25
N ILE A 112 6.89 -10.44 2.01
CA ILE A 112 8.33 -10.50 1.72
C ILE A 112 8.57 -11.57 0.67
N ASP A 113 9.04 -11.15 -0.50
CA ASP A 113 9.20 -12.00 -1.68
C ASP A 113 10.54 -11.69 -2.36
N THR A 114 11.25 -12.72 -2.83
CA THR A 114 12.57 -12.55 -3.45
C THR A 114 12.52 -11.73 -4.73
N LYS A 115 11.41 -11.78 -5.48
CA LYS A 115 11.21 -10.95 -6.69
C LYS A 115 11.06 -9.48 -6.37
N LEU A 116 10.39 -9.16 -5.25
CA LEU A 116 10.26 -7.78 -4.80
C LEU A 116 11.58 -7.23 -4.25
N LEU A 117 12.37 -8.07 -3.56
CA LEU A 117 13.72 -7.68 -3.14
C LEU A 117 14.63 -7.44 -4.34
N GLN A 118 14.53 -8.27 -5.38
CA GLN A 118 15.28 -8.09 -6.62
C GLN A 118 14.83 -6.81 -7.35
N ALA A 119 13.53 -6.56 -7.49
CA ALA A 119 13.00 -5.33 -8.07
C ALA A 119 13.47 -4.08 -7.28
N ALA A 120 13.43 -4.14 -5.95
CA ALA A 120 13.94 -3.09 -5.09
C ALA A 120 15.43 -2.84 -5.29
N ALA A 121 16.24 -3.90 -5.37
CA ALA A 121 17.68 -3.79 -5.62
C ALA A 121 17.96 -3.12 -6.97
N GLU A 122 17.18 -3.40 -8.02
CA GLU A 122 17.29 -2.76 -9.32
C GLU A 122 16.93 -1.26 -9.26
N ARG A 123 15.86 -0.88 -8.53
CA ARG A 123 15.54 0.55 -8.32
C ARG A 123 16.60 1.30 -7.55
N ILE A 124 17.17 0.67 -6.52
CA ILE A 124 18.25 1.26 -5.72
C ILE A 124 19.50 1.44 -6.59
N ALA A 125 19.85 0.44 -7.41
CA ALA A 125 20.98 0.52 -8.33
C ALA A 125 20.79 1.60 -9.41
N GLU A 126 19.55 1.83 -9.87
CA GLU A 126 19.21 2.92 -10.79
C GLU A 126 19.56 4.29 -10.18
N ALA A 127 19.19 4.54 -8.92
CA ALA A 127 19.58 5.76 -8.23
C ALA A 127 21.08 5.85 -7.96
N GLU A 128 21.71 4.74 -7.57
CA GLU A 128 23.17 4.66 -7.35
C GLU A 128 23.94 5.08 -8.61
N ALA A 129 23.52 4.60 -9.79
CA ALA A 129 24.14 4.91 -11.08
C ALA A 129 23.96 6.38 -11.50
N ALA A 130 22.93 7.06 -11.00
CA ALA A 130 22.69 8.49 -11.25
C ALA A 130 23.49 9.42 -10.32
N GLY A 131 24.10 8.89 -9.25
CA GLY A 131 24.91 9.65 -8.31
C GLY A 131 26.36 9.87 -8.74
N THR A 132 27.14 10.52 -7.89
CA THR A 132 28.57 10.74 -8.12
C THR A 132 29.34 9.42 -8.28
N ALA A 133 30.25 9.33 -9.25
CA ALA A 133 31.03 8.11 -9.47
C ALA A 133 32.05 7.82 -8.35
N GLY A 134 32.42 6.56 -8.15
CA GLY A 134 33.53 6.15 -7.28
C GLY A 134 33.23 6.11 -5.79
N VAL A 135 31.96 6.09 -5.38
CA VAL A 135 31.57 5.84 -3.98
C VAL A 135 31.23 4.37 -3.84
N GLU A 136 31.99 3.65 -3.02
CA GLU A 136 31.76 2.23 -2.73
C GLU A 136 30.53 2.06 -1.84
N ARG A 137 29.78 0.96 -2.02
CA ARG A 137 28.53 0.72 -1.26
C ARG A 137 28.73 0.71 0.26
N GLN A 138 29.90 0.27 0.74
CA GLN A 138 30.27 0.30 2.16
C GLN A 138 30.30 1.73 2.75
N ASP A 139 30.39 2.76 1.90
CA ASP A 139 30.40 4.18 2.28
C ASP A 139 29.04 4.86 2.02
N ILE A 140 28.00 4.08 1.71
CA ILE A 140 26.62 4.52 1.44
C ILE A 140 25.69 4.00 2.53
N LEU A 141 24.81 4.87 3.01
CA LEU A 141 23.68 4.50 3.88
C LEU A 141 22.41 4.34 3.04
N LEU A 142 21.70 3.22 3.21
CA LEU A 142 20.39 2.99 2.61
C LEU A 142 19.26 3.34 3.59
N LEU A 143 18.39 4.28 3.23
CA LEU A 143 17.17 4.56 3.97
C LEU A 143 15.98 3.92 3.25
N VAL A 144 15.40 2.87 3.83
CA VAL A 144 14.19 2.23 3.29
C VAL A 144 12.95 2.82 3.96
N VAL A 145 12.07 3.40 3.17
CA VAL A 145 10.87 4.07 3.66
C VAL A 145 9.62 3.26 3.37
N GLY A 146 8.91 2.84 4.41
CA GLY A 146 7.60 2.21 4.30
C GLY A 146 6.45 3.19 4.50
N ARG A 147 5.22 2.74 4.26
CA ARG A 147 4.01 3.52 4.61
C ARG A 147 3.94 3.80 6.11
N GLY A 148 4.06 2.73 6.91
CA GLY A 148 3.81 2.70 8.35
C GLY A 148 2.34 2.44 8.67
N THR A 149 2.07 1.65 9.71
CA THR A 149 0.72 1.26 10.13
C THR A 149 0.63 1.10 11.66
N ASN A 150 -0.58 0.93 12.19
CA ASN A 150 -0.82 0.55 13.59
C ASN A 150 -0.72 -0.98 13.79
N ASP A 151 -0.08 -1.70 12.88
CA ASP A 151 0.17 -3.13 12.95
C ASP A 151 1.69 -3.38 12.99
N PRO A 152 2.26 -3.80 14.13
CA PRO A 152 3.69 -3.98 14.28
C PRO A 152 4.25 -5.10 13.41
N ASP A 153 3.45 -6.12 13.08
CA ASP A 153 3.84 -7.20 12.18
C ASP A 153 4.12 -6.64 10.77
N ALA A 154 3.22 -5.78 10.26
CA ALA A 154 3.42 -5.09 8.99
C ALA A 154 4.62 -4.11 9.03
N ASN A 155 4.82 -3.39 10.14
CA ASN A 155 5.96 -2.48 10.28
C ASN A 155 7.29 -3.24 10.34
N SER A 156 7.33 -4.41 10.99
CA SER A 156 8.53 -5.25 11.10
C SER A 156 9.02 -5.77 9.74
N ASN A 157 8.12 -5.92 8.78
CA ASN A 157 8.47 -6.31 7.42
C ASN A 157 9.35 -5.27 6.71
N ILE A 158 9.20 -3.97 6.99
CA ILE A 158 10.11 -2.94 6.45
C ILE A 158 11.52 -3.11 7.01
N ALA A 159 11.65 -3.41 8.32
CA ALA A 159 12.95 -3.71 8.91
C ALA A 159 13.59 -4.94 8.26
N LYS A 160 12.81 -5.98 7.96
CA LYS A 160 13.28 -7.16 7.24
C LYS A 160 13.70 -6.84 5.81
N VAL A 161 12.92 -6.07 5.04
CA VAL A 161 13.30 -5.61 3.69
C VAL A 161 14.61 -4.84 3.74
N ALA A 162 14.72 -3.85 4.64
CA ALA A 162 15.92 -3.04 4.79
C ALA A 162 17.15 -3.89 5.11
N ARG A 163 17.02 -4.84 6.04
CA ARG A 163 18.09 -5.78 6.41
C ARG A 163 18.55 -6.61 5.22
N MET A 164 17.60 -7.19 4.47
CA MET A 164 17.90 -8.03 3.30
C MET A 164 18.58 -7.25 2.17
N LEU A 165 18.11 -6.02 1.89
CA LEU A 165 18.70 -5.17 0.84
C LEU A 165 20.07 -4.64 1.26
N TRP A 166 20.21 -4.20 2.50
CA TRP A 166 21.49 -3.72 3.04
C TRP A 166 22.58 -4.77 2.91
N GLU A 167 22.40 -5.91 3.58
CA GLU A 167 23.42 -6.97 3.64
C GLU A 167 23.60 -7.63 2.28
N GLY A 168 22.51 -7.82 1.53
CA GLY A 168 22.53 -8.45 0.22
C GLY A 168 23.20 -7.60 -0.87
N MET A 169 23.13 -6.26 -0.77
CA MET A 169 23.75 -5.36 -1.75
C MET A 169 25.13 -4.86 -1.32
N GLY A 170 25.48 -5.00 -0.04
CA GLY A 170 26.79 -4.59 0.51
C GLY A 170 26.86 -3.13 0.94
N PHE A 171 25.75 -2.52 1.37
CA PHE A 171 25.78 -1.15 1.89
C PHE A 171 26.51 -1.06 3.23
N GLY A 172 26.99 0.12 3.62
CA GLY A 172 27.67 0.32 4.90
C GLY A 172 26.72 0.25 6.09
N TRP A 173 25.53 0.81 5.93
CA TRP A 173 24.46 0.78 6.91
C TRP A 173 23.10 0.91 6.25
N ALA A 174 22.04 0.60 7.01
CA ALA A 174 20.69 0.98 6.63
C ALA A 174 19.87 1.47 7.82
N GLU A 175 19.01 2.44 7.53
CA GLU A 175 17.97 2.94 8.43
C GLU A 175 16.60 2.66 7.82
N ILE A 176 15.57 2.68 8.66
CA ILE A 176 14.18 2.63 8.22
C ILE A 176 13.45 3.91 8.62
N GLY A 177 12.48 4.30 7.81
CA GLY A 177 11.56 5.37 8.10
C GLY A 177 10.16 5.06 7.64
N PHE A 178 9.19 5.84 8.09
CA PHE A 178 7.80 5.69 7.71
C PHE A 178 7.20 7.00 7.22
N SER A 179 6.40 6.94 6.16
CA SER A 179 5.71 8.12 5.61
C SER A 179 4.61 8.66 6.53
N GLY A 180 4.12 7.84 7.46
CA GLY A 180 3.13 8.22 8.48
C GLY A 180 2.79 7.05 9.41
N VAL A 181 1.94 7.33 10.41
CA VAL A 181 1.42 6.38 11.42
C VAL A 181 2.47 5.77 12.35
N ALA A 182 3.48 5.10 11.81
CA ALA A 182 4.61 4.54 12.56
C ALA A 182 5.78 5.53 12.63
N ALA A 183 6.73 5.27 13.52
CA ALA A 183 7.92 6.07 13.77
C ALA A 183 9.21 5.27 13.52
N PRO A 184 10.33 5.92 13.14
CA PRO A 184 10.47 7.36 12.91
C PRO A 184 9.83 7.82 11.58
N LEU A 185 9.36 9.08 11.56
CA LEU A 185 8.93 9.73 10.32
C LEU A 185 10.14 10.05 9.44
N VAL A 186 9.91 10.24 8.13
CA VAL A 186 10.96 10.41 7.11
C VAL A 186 11.93 11.55 7.43
N ASP A 187 11.41 12.69 7.86
CA ASP A 187 12.21 13.86 8.27
C ASP A 187 13.17 13.50 9.40
N ARG A 188 12.68 12.80 10.44
CA ARG A 188 13.48 12.35 11.58
C ARG A 188 14.45 11.23 11.22
N ALA A 189 14.05 10.33 10.34
CA ALA A 189 14.93 9.28 9.83
C ALA A 189 16.11 9.88 9.05
N LEU A 190 15.87 10.90 8.22
CA LEU A 190 16.93 11.63 7.49
C LEU A 190 17.87 12.37 8.45
N GLU A 191 17.34 13.04 9.49
CA GLU A 191 18.16 13.65 10.54
C GLU A 191 19.07 12.63 11.24
N HIS A 192 18.60 11.41 11.46
CA HIS A 192 19.42 10.32 12.01
C HIS A 192 20.49 9.86 11.02
N CYS A 193 20.12 9.66 9.75
CA CYS A 193 21.04 9.23 8.70
C CYS A 193 22.27 10.16 8.61
N VAL A 194 22.05 11.48 8.67
CA VAL A 194 23.14 12.47 8.62
C VAL A 194 24.10 12.35 9.80
N LYS A 195 23.59 12.05 11.00
CA LYS A 195 24.40 11.92 12.22
C LYS A 195 25.32 10.69 12.18
N LEU A 196 25.03 9.71 11.33
CA LEU A 196 25.84 8.49 11.17
C LEU A 196 27.10 8.70 10.33
N GLY A 197 27.25 9.86 9.68
CA GLY A 197 28.52 10.30 9.07
C GLY A 197 28.79 9.80 7.64
N TYR A 198 27.89 9.02 7.05
CA TYR A 198 27.95 8.60 5.65
C TYR A 198 27.88 9.80 4.69
N LYS A 199 28.67 9.78 3.61
CA LYS A 199 28.72 10.87 2.63
C LYS A 199 27.65 10.76 1.55
N ARG A 200 27.00 9.61 1.45
CA ARG A 200 25.86 9.38 0.56
C ARG A 200 24.75 8.63 1.29
N VAL A 201 23.52 9.09 1.07
CA VAL A 201 22.30 8.42 1.52
C VAL A 201 21.43 8.13 0.30
N ILE A 202 21.06 6.86 0.10
CA ILE A 202 20.04 6.49 -0.90
C ILE A 202 18.70 6.35 -0.17
N VAL A 203 17.70 7.13 -0.58
CA VAL A 203 16.33 7.07 -0.04
C VAL A 203 15.47 6.25 -0.97
N PHE A 204 15.01 5.10 -0.49
CA PHE A 204 14.21 4.16 -1.26
C PHE A 204 12.79 3.99 -0.67
N PRO A 205 11.76 4.54 -1.34
CA PRO A 205 10.37 4.28 -0.98
C PRO A 205 9.98 2.85 -1.38
N TYR A 206 9.72 1.98 -0.40
CA TYR A 206 9.17 0.65 -0.62
C TYR A 206 7.65 0.70 -0.83
N PHE A 207 7.24 1.18 -2.01
CA PHE A 207 5.86 1.42 -2.41
C PHE A 207 5.58 0.81 -3.78
N LEU A 208 4.34 0.38 -4.01
CA LEU A 208 3.90 -0.08 -5.34
C LEU A 208 3.59 1.08 -6.28
N PHE A 209 3.08 2.19 -5.77
CA PHE A 209 2.60 3.29 -6.60
C PHE A 209 3.08 4.63 -6.05
N THR A 210 3.04 5.63 -6.92
CA THR A 210 3.23 7.03 -6.59
C THR A 210 2.12 7.56 -5.68
N GLY A 211 2.13 8.87 -5.51
CA GLY A 211 1.07 9.63 -4.89
C GLY A 211 1.62 10.61 -3.88
N ILE A 212 0.70 11.21 -3.11
CA ILE A 212 1.03 12.23 -2.11
C ILE A 212 2.13 11.77 -1.13
N LEU A 213 2.16 10.49 -0.76
CA LEU A 213 3.16 9.98 0.20
C LEU A 213 4.55 9.89 -0.40
N VAL A 214 4.70 9.34 -1.61
CA VAL A 214 5.99 9.24 -2.30
C VAL A 214 6.52 10.63 -2.65
N LYS A 215 5.65 11.51 -3.18
CA LYS A 215 5.98 12.92 -3.46
C LYS A 215 6.58 13.60 -2.22
N ARG A 216 5.95 13.41 -1.06
CA ARG A 216 6.41 13.95 0.23
C ARG A 216 7.74 13.35 0.73
N ILE A 217 7.98 12.05 0.50
CA ILE A 217 9.28 11.44 0.84
C ILE A 217 10.40 12.15 0.07
N TYR A 218 10.17 12.41 -1.22
CA TYR A 218 11.13 13.12 -2.05
C TYR A 218 11.28 14.59 -1.65
N ASP A 219 10.19 15.28 -1.31
CA ASP A 219 10.26 16.66 -0.78
C ASP A 219 11.11 16.73 0.50
N TRP A 220 10.95 15.78 1.42
CA TRP A 220 11.77 15.69 2.62
C TRP A 220 13.24 15.38 2.30
N THR A 221 13.48 14.55 1.30
CA THR A 221 14.84 14.23 0.83
C THR A 221 15.52 15.49 0.25
N ASP A 222 14.80 16.27 -0.54
CA ASP A 222 15.30 17.53 -1.12
C ASP A 222 15.56 18.59 -0.02
N ALA A 223 14.69 18.65 0.99
CA ALA A 223 14.90 19.51 2.16
C ALA A 223 16.15 19.11 2.95
N ALA A 224 16.38 17.80 3.17
CA ALA A 224 17.57 17.29 3.84
C ALA A 224 18.85 17.59 3.04
N ALA A 225 18.82 17.40 1.71
CA ALA A 225 19.94 17.75 0.84
C ALA A 225 20.31 19.23 0.92
N LYS A 226 19.30 20.13 0.95
CA LYS A 226 19.52 21.56 1.13
C LYS A 226 20.11 21.90 2.51
N ALA A 227 19.66 21.22 3.56
CA ALA A 227 20.15 21.44 4.93
C ALA A 227 21.57 20.89 5.16
N HIS A 228 21.96 19.86 4.40
CA HIS A 228 23.21 19.14 4.59
C HIS A 228 24.01 18.99 3.27
N PRO A 229 24.57 20.09 2.73
CA PRO A 229 25.25 20.08 1.43
C PRO A 229 26.52 19.22 1.36
N GLY A 230 27.02 18.74 2.51
CA GLY A 230 28.15 17.80 2.57
C GLY A 230 27.75 16.32 2.49
N VAL A 231 26.46 16.02 2.29
CA VAL A 231 25.92 14.67 2.11
C VAL A 231 25.14 14.65 0.80
N GLU A 232 25.43 13.67 -0.05
CA GLU A 232 24.69 13.45 -1.29
C GLU A 232 23.46 12.58 -1.00
N PHE A 233 22.28 13.07 -1.34
CA PHE A 233 21.04 12.32 -1.21
C PHE A 233 20.55 11.88 -2.59
N LEU A 234 20.39 10.58 -2.78
CA LEU A 234 19.86 10.00 -4.02
C LEU A 234 18.45 9.47 -3.78
N LYS A 235 17.53 9.81 -4.67
CA LYS A 235 16.13 9.36 -4.61
C LYS A 235 15.96 8.16 -5.51
N ALA A 236 15.84 6.96 -4.92
CA ALA A 236 15.52 5.76 -5.68
C ALA A 236 14.05 5.77 -6.12
N PRO A 237 13.74 5.31 -7.36
CA PRO A 237 12.37 5.06 -7.75
C PRO A 237 11.72 4.00 -6.85
N TYR A 238 10.40 4.04 -6.73
CA TYR A 238 9.61 3.00 -6.06
C TYR A 238 9.39 1.80 -7.01
N LEU A 239 8.73 0.73 -6.52
CA LEU A 239 8.61 -0.53 -7.25
C LEU A 239 7.86 -0.38 -8.58
N ASN A 240 6.72 0.33 -8.58
CA ASN A 240 5.85 0.52 -9.75
C ASN A 240 5.46 -0.82 -10.42
N ASP A 241 5.27 -0.79 -11.72
CA ASP A 241 4.97 -1.90 -12.61
C ASP A 241 6.20 -2.72 -13.03
N HIS A 242 7.24 -2.76 -12.19
CA HIS A 242 8.43 -3.56 -12.45
C HIS A 242 8.05 -5.01 -12.80
N PRO A 243 8.64 -5.65 -13.83
CA PRO A 243 8.21 -6.98 -14.27
C PRO A 243 8.12 -8.02 -13.16
N LEU A 244 9.12 -8.04 -12.27
CA LEU A 244 9.13 -8.94 -11.10
C LEU A 244 8.02 -8.68 -10.08
N VAL A 245 7.48 -7.45 -9.99
CA VAL A 245 6.30 -7.15 -9.18
C VAL A 245 5.07 -7.79 -9.80
N ILE A 246 4.92 -7.68 -11.12
CA ILE A 246 3.81 -8.32 -11.86
C ILE A 246 3.90 -9.84 -11.72
N ASP A 247 5.09 -10.41 -11.82
CA ASP A 247 5.30 -11.85 -11.66
C ASP A 247 4.99 -12.31 -10.22
N SER A 248 5.24 -11.50 -9.19
CA SER A 248 4.77 -11.80 -7.83
C SER A 248 3.24 -11.83 -7.74
N PHE A 249 2.51 -10.99 -8.48
CA PHE A 249 1.04 -11.08 -8.54
C PHE A 249 0.55 -12.34 -9.24
N VAL A 250 1.23 -12.77 -10.30
CA VAL A 250 0.97 -14.06 -10.96
C VAL A 250 1.11 -15.21 -9.96
N GLU A 251 2.17 -15.21 -9.15
CA GLU A 251 2.35 -16.23 -8.11
C GLU A 251 1.25 -16.19 -7.05
N ARG A 252 0.75 -15.01 -6.67
CA ARG A 252 -0.39 -14.94 -5.74
C ARG A 252 -1.64 -15.59 -6.34
N VAL A 253 -1.88 -15.44 -7.64
CA VAL A 253 -2.98 -16.14 -8.33
C VAL A 253 -2.78 -17.66 -8.32
N GLU A 254 -1.58 -18.13 -8.64
CA GLU A 254 -1.23 -19.55 -8.64
C GLU A 254 -1.30 -20.18 -7.23
N GLU A 255 -0.90 -19.44 -6.20
CA GLU A 255 -1.01 -19.86 -4.80
C GLU A 255 -2.46 -20.09 -4.38
N ILE A 256 -3.39 -19.22 -4.82
CA ILE A 256 -4.83 -19.41 -4.55
C ILE A 256 -5.30 -20.70 -5.23
N LEU A 257 -5.00 -20.87 -6.51
CA LEU A 257 -5.39 -22.06 -7.29
C LEU A 257 -4.84 -23.35 -6.70
N GLY A 258 -3.61 -23.32 -6.19
CA GLY A 258 -2.98 -24.46 -5.54
C GLY A 258 -3.45 -24.72 -4.11
N GLY A 259 -4.26 -23.84 -3.51
CA GLY A 259 -4.64 -23.95 -2.09
C GLY A 259 -3.49 -23.66 -1.11
N HIS A 260 -2.48 -22.92 -1.57
CA HIS A 260 -1.27 -22.57 -0.81
C HIS A 260 -1.25 -21.12 -0.31
N ALA A 261 -2.32 -20.36 -0.54
CA ALA A 261 -2.49 -19.00 -0.04
C ALA A 261 -2.60 -18.96 1.50
N ARG A 262 -1.48 -19.17 2.19
CA ARG A 262 -1.37 -19.19 3.65
C ARG A 262 -1.06 -17.79 4.14
N MET A 263 -2.06 -17.14 4.72
CA MET A 263 -1.86 -15.92 5.51
C MET A 263 -0.99 -16.23 6.74
N ASN A 264 -0.12 -15.29 7.13
CA ASN A 264 0.56 -15.39 8.43
C ASN A 264 -0.44 -15.16 9.57
N CYS A 265 -1.11 -16.22 10.01
CA CYS A 265 -2.02 -16.15 11.14
C CYS A 265 -1.30 -16.25 12.50
N GLN A 266 -0.04 -16.68 12.54
CA GLN A 266 0.70 -16.91 13.79
C GLN A 266 1.01 -15.62 14.55
N LEU A 267 1.19 -14.50 13.84
CA LEU A 267 1.42 -13.17 14.43
C LEU A 267 0.27 -12.20 14.14
N CYS A 268 -0.90 -12.73 13.75
CA CYS A 268 -2.05 -11.89 13.50
C CYS A 268 -2.69 -11.46 14.82
N LYS A 269 -2.60 -10.16 15.14
CA LYS A 269 -3.17 -9.57 16.37
C LYS A 269 -4.67 -9.80 16.60
N TYR A 270 -5.40 -10.20 15.55
CA TYR A 270 -6.82 -10.53 15.63
C TYR A 270 -7.09 -12.00 15.99
N ARG A 271 -6.09 -12.87 15.86
CA ARG A 271 -6.22 -14.32 16.06
C ARG A 271 -5.37 -14.86 17.21
N GLU A 272 -4.25 -14.21 17.50
CA GLU A 272 -3.30 -14.62 18.53
C GLU A 272 -2.99 -13.45 19.45
N GLN A 273 -2.63 -13.73 20.71
CA GLN A 273 -2.24 -12.69 21.65
C GLN A 273 -0.87 -12.13 21.26
N VAL A 274 -0.87 -10.87 20.81
CA VAL A 274 0.35 -10.10 20.52
C VAL A 274 0.49 -9.01 21.57
N VAL A 275 1.72 -8.83 22.09
CA VAL A 275 2.05 -7.85 23.13
C VAL A 275 1.52 -6.47 22.76
N GLY A 276 0.71 -5.87 23.63
CA GLY A 276 0.11 -4.54 23.46
C GLY A 276 -1.14 -4.50 22.58
N TYR A 277 -1.63 -5.66 22.11
CA TYR A 277 -2.85 -5.81 21.31
C TYR A 277 -3.80 -6.86 21.87
N GLU A 278 -3.75 -7.13 23.18
CA GLU A 278 -4.54 -8.16 23.87
C GLU A 278 -6.05 -7.98 23.62
N ALA A 279 -6.53 -6.73 23.56
CA ALA A 279 -7.94 -6.41 23.30
C ALA A 279 -8.37 -6.63 21.84
N SER A 280 -7.45 -6.91 20.91
CA SER A 280 -7.77 -7.14 19.49
C SER A 280 -8.11 -8.60 19.18
N VAL A 281 -7.78 -9.54 20.08
CA VAL A 281 -7.97 -10.97 19.86
C VAL A 281 -9.46 -11.30 19.82
N GLY A 282 -9.89 -11.97 18.74
CA GLY A 282 -11.28 -12.36 18.55
C GLY A 282 -12.22 -11.22 18.11
N ALA A 283 -11.68 -10.03 17.80
CA ALA A 283 -12.48 -8.93 17.27
C ALA A 283 -13.19 -9.34 15.96
N VAL A 284 -14.47 -8.98 15.84
CA VAL A 284 -15.27 -9.27 14.64
C VAL A 284 -14.75 -8.46 13.46
N GLN A 285 -14.61 -9.09 12.30
CA GLN A 285 -14.24 -8.37 11.08
C GLN A 285 -15.36 -7.46 10.62
N ALA A 286 -15.08 -6.17 10.44
CA ALA A 286 -16.04 -5.16 10.01
C ALA A 286 -15.36 -4.14 9.09
N GLY A 287 -15.94 -3.85 7.93
CA GLY A 287 -15.39 -2.83 7.03
C GLY A 287 -15.49 -1.43 7.64
N HIS A 288 -14.38 -0.70 7.71
CA HIS A 288 -14.37 0.66 8.29
C HIS A 288 -14.42 1.78 7.23
N HIS A 289 -14.29 1.43 5.95
CA HIS A 289 -14.01 2.37 4.87
C HIS A 289 -15.23 2.71 4.00
N HIS A 290 -16.44 2.33 4.43
CA HIS A 290 -17.68 2.56 3.69
C HIS A 290 -17.93 4.03 3.32
N HIS A 291 -17.57 4.94 4.21
CA HIS A 291 -17.81 6.37 4.07
C HIS A 291 -16.92 7.07 3.04
N VAL A 292 -15.89 6.40 2.51
CA VAL A 292 -14.93 6.96 1.54
C VAL A 292 -14.81 6.12 0.25
N ARG A 293 -15.72 5.16 0.04
CA ARG A 293 -15.72 4.31 -1.17
C ARG A 293 -16.06 5.12 -2.40
N GLY A 294 -15.17 5.13 -3.38
CA GLY A 294 -15.39 5.81 -4.66
C GLY A 294 -15.46 7.34 -4.58
N ILE A 295 -15.03 7.95 -3.47
CA ILE A 295 -15.05 9.41 -3.26
C ILE A 295 -13.61 9.93 -3.24
N GLY A 296 -13.24 10.80 -4.18
CA GLY A 296 -11.97 11.53 -4.11
C GLY A 296 -11.09 11.58 -5.35
N THR A 297 -11.60 11.22 -6.53
CA THR A 297 -10.90 11.39 -7.82
C THR A 297 -11.46 12.54 -8.68
N ASP A 298 -12.15 13.51 -8.07
CA ASP A 298 -12.81 14.60 -8.79
C ASP A 298 -11.76 15.55 -9.38
N ALA A 299 -11.26 15.21 -10.57
CA ALA A 299 -10.65 16.14 -11.50
C ALA A 299 -11.74 16.88 -12.31
N ASP A 300 -12.89 17.20 -11.70
CA ASP A 300 -13.94 17.98 -12.35
C ASP A 300 -13.72 19.48 -12.09
N HIS A 301 -13.24 20.13 -13.14
CA HIS A 301 -13.38 21.55 -13.37
C HIS A 301 -14.86 21.96 -13.30
N GLY A 302 -15.20 22.83 -12.34
CA GLY A 302 -16.51 23.45 -12.25
C GLY A 302 -16.58 24.48 -11.14
N HIS A 303 -16.01 25.67 -11.37
CA HIS A 303 -16.28 26.85 -10.56
C HIS A 303 -17.76 27.25 -10.68
N GLY A 304 -18.60 26.66 -9.84
CA GLY A 304 -19.94 27.18 -9.54
C GLY A 304 -19.87 28.05 -8.30
N HIS A 305 -19.71 29.36 -8.48
CA HIS A 305 -19.97 30.34 -7.43
C HIS A 305 -21.44 30.21 -7.03
N HIS A 306 -21.70 29.67 -5.85
CA HIS A 306 -22.96 29.92 -5.14
C HIS A 306 -22.72 31.06 -4.18
N ASP A 307 -23.13 32.26 -4.60
CA ASP A 307 -23.40 33.37 -3.70
C ASP A 307 -24.43 32.92 -2.66
N HIS A 308 -24.04 32.95 -1.41
CA HIS A 308 -24.95 32.89 -0.29
C HIS A 308 -25.00 34.28 0.35
N ASP A 309 -26.07 35.01 0.01
CA ASP A 309 -26.55 36.15 0.78
C ASP A 309 -26.77 35.72 2.24
N HIS A 310 -26.06 36.37 3.16
CA HIS A 310 -26.29 36.25 4.58
C HIS A 310 -27.06 37.46 5.08
N ASP A 311 -28.37 37.27 5.26
CA ASP A 311 -29.22 38.17 6.05
C ASP A 311 -28.78 38.17 7.52
N HIS A 312 -28.46 39.35 8.01
CA HIS A 312 -28.14 39.60 9.42
C HIS A 312 -29.42 39.74 10.24
N HIS A 313 -29.68 38.78 11.14
CA HIS A 313 -30.53 39.04 12.31
C HIS A 313 -29.68 38.96 13.59
N GLY A 314 -29.47 40.13 14.18
CA GLY A 314 -28.87 40.27 15.49
C GLY A 314 -29.86 39.90 16.59
N HIS A 315 -29.35 39.25 17.62
CA HIS A 315 -29.89 39.35 18.97
C HIS A 315 -28.73 39.41 19.95
N GLY A 316 -28.61 40.55 20.61
CA GLY A 316 -27.71 40.74 21.73
C GLY A 316 -28.31 40.14 22.99
N HIS A 317 -27.45 39.60 23.85
CA HIS A 317 -27.65 39.58 25.29
C HIS A 317 -26.30 39.81 25.96
N GLY A 318 -26.21 40.92 26.69
CA GLY A 318 -25.13 41.17 27.64
C GLY A 318 -25.33 40.40 28.93
N HIS A 319 -24.29 40.46 29.77
CA HIS A 319 -24.23 40.51 31.24
C HIS A 319 -22.93 39.80 31.65
N HIS A 320 -21.87 40.57 31.92
CA HIS A 320 -21.53 41.26 33.17
C HIS A 320 -20.46 40.48 33.95
N HIS A 321 -19.28 41.10 34.03
CA HIS A 321 -18.17 40.69 34.87
C HIS A 321 -18.43 41.10 36.32
N HIS A 322 -18.01 40.26 37.26
CA HIS A 322 -17.58 40.69 38.60
C HIS A 322 -16.32 39.92 39.00
N HIS A 323 -15.31 40.68 39.40
CA HIS A 323 -14.08 40.29 40.08
C HIS A 323 -14.26 40.51 41.61
N GLU A 324 -13.18 40.19 42.36
CA GLU A 324 -12.93 40.25 43.81
C GLU A 324 -13.22 38.91 44.51
N ASP A 325 -12.31 38.29 45.27
CA ASP A 325 -10.92 38.55 45.70
C ASP A 325 -10.26 37.19 46.03
#